data_AF-A0A446B882-F1
#
_entry.id   AF-A0A446B882-F1
#
_cell.length_a   1.000
_cell.length_b   1.000
_cell.length_c   1.000
_cell.angle_alpha   90.00
_cell.angle_beta   90.00
_cell.angle_gamma   90.00
#
_symmetry.space_group_name_H-M   'P 1'
#
loop_
_entity.id
_entity.type
_entity.pdbx_description
1 polymer ?
#
loop_
_entity_poly.entity_id
_entity_poly.type
_entity_poly.pdbx_seq_one_letter_code
_entity_poly.pdbx_strand_id
1 'polypeptide(L)'
;MEKAQEAQKRQADKHRRPEEFEVGQEVMVTKGKWQTNRPSGKLDYPVAGPFPIVAKKGHSYKLKLPDTWKLHPVFTPDRLRKAPNNPLPGQELQPEPPIEVDGELEWQGEDPNWYPAGNIKNAPHRLRQFHEEFPEAAGPPRRLPQWLKAYEEDYIEDDHPEDNLPKCLDEKEKGKRLLVAVNSPWIQQMVAATLRKASFAVLSIRPGMGPQEREHRMHAWNSIRQR
;
A
#
# COMPACT_ATOMS: atom_id res chain seq x y z
N MET A 1 50.25 -22.88 -34.89
CA MET A 1 49.59 -22.97 -33.56
C MET A 1 48.79 -21.72 -33.25
N GLU A 2 49.37 -20.53 -33.41
CA GLU A 2 48.74 -19.24 -33.11
C GLU A 2 47.38 -19.01 -33.80
N LYS A 3 47.27 -19.18 -35.13
CA LYS A 3 45.99 -19.08 -35.86
C LYS A 3 44.88 -19.99 -35.32
N ALA A 4 45.25 -21.19 -34.83
CA ALA A 4 44.28 -22.11 -34.24
C ALA A 4 43.82 -21.64 -32.86
N GLN A 5 44.72 -21.10 -32.05
CA GLN A 5 44.40 -20.50 -30.75
C GLN A 5 43.51 -19.26 -30.89
N GLU A 6 43.78 -18.41 -31.88
CA GLU A 6 42.94 -17.25 -32.20
C GLU A 6 41.53 -17.65 -32.64
N ALA A 7 41.42 -18.67 -33.49
CA ALA A 7 40.12 -19.18 -33.92
C ALA A 7 39.31 -19.74 -32.74
N GLN A 8 39.96 -20.49 -31.83
CA GLN A 8 39.34 -20.98 -30.60
C GLN A 8 38.89 -19.83 -29.69
N LYS A 9 39.74 -18.80 -29.51
CA LYS A 9 39.41 -17.60 -28.73
C LYS A 9 38.20 -16.88 -29.31
N ARG A 10 38.19 -16.61 -30.63
CA ARG A 10 37.08 -15.92 -31.30
C ARG A 10 35.76 -16.68 -31.16
N GLN A 11 35.80 -18.01 -31.24
CA GLN A 11 34.61 -18.85 -31.08
C GLN A 11 34.09 -18.82 -29.64
N ALA A 12 34.99 -18.84 -28.65
CA ALA A 12 34.64 -18.75 -27.24
C ALA A 12 34.07 -17.36 -26.87
N ASP A 13 34.72 -16.29 -27.33
CA ASP A 13 34.34 -14.91 -27.02
C ASP A 13 33.01 -14.49 -27.68
N LYS A 14 32.55 -15.19 -28.73
CA LYS A 14 31.28 -14.91 -29.43
C LYS A 14 30.05 -14.91 -28.51
N HIS A 15 30.08 -15.71 -27.44
CA HIS A 15 28.98 -15.84 -26.48
C HIS A 15 29.26 -15.16 -25.14
N ARG A 16 30.45 -14.57 -24.97
CA ARG A 16 30.86 -13.94 -23.72
C ARG A 16 30.23 -12.55 -23.61
N ARG A 17 29.67 -12.22 -22.45
CA ARG A 17 29.23 -10.86 -22.14
C ARG A 17 30.39 -10.06 -21.54
N PRO A 18 30.78 -8.91 -22.12
CA PRO A 18 31.75 -8.01 -21.53
C PRO A 18 31.05 -7.17 -20.45
N GLU A 19 30.59 -7.80 -19.37
CA GLU A 19 30.09 -7.08 -18.20
C GLU A 19 31.21 -6.96 -17.17
N GLU A 20 31.78 -5.76 -17.08
CA GLU A 20 32.72 -5.40 -16.03
C GLU A 20 31.95 -4.82 -14.84
N PHE A 21 32.22 -5.41 -13.67
CA PHE A 21 31.68 -4.95 -12.40
C PHE A 21 32.82 -4.37 -11.57
N GLU A 22 32.51 -3.33 -10.80
CA GLU A 22 33.48 -2.70 -9.91
C GLU A 22 33.33 -3.22 -8.48
N VAL A 23 34.43 -3.18 -7.72
CA VAL A 23 34.40 -3.50 -6.30
C VAL A 23 33.55 -2.46 -5.58
N GLY A 24 32.64 -2.89 -4.73
CA GLY A 24 31.67 -2.02 -4.03
C GLY A 24 30.30 -1.89 -4.70
N GLN A 25 30.15 -2.31 -5.96
CA GLN A 25 28.83 -2.35 -6.61
C GLN A 25 27.95 -3.46 -6.03
N GLU A 26 26.65 -3.18 -5.95
CA GLU A 26 25.63 -4.16 -5.59
C GLU A 26 25.19 -4.96 -6.82
N VAL A 27 25.22 -6.28 -6.69
CA VAL A 27 24.86 -7.20 -7.77
C VAL A 27 23.89 -8.26 -7.27
N MET A 28 22.96 -8.63 -8.14
CA MET A 28 22.07 -9.77 -7.95
C MET A 28 22.70 -11.03 -8.56
N VAL A 29 22.51 -12.17 -7.89
CA VAL A 29 23.05 -13.46 -8.33
C VAL A 29 21.94 -14.31 -8.92
N THR A 30 22.11 -14.76 -10.17
CA THR A 30 21.15 -15.67 -10.81
C THR A 30 21.13 -17.01 -10.09
N LYS A 31 19.93 -17.49 -9.74
CA LYS A 31 19.75 -18.74 -9.00
C LYS A 31 20.23 -19.94 -9.84
N GLY A 32 21.13 -20.72 -9.26
CA GLY A 32 21.57 -22.00 -9.81
C GLY A 32 20.82 -23.19 -9.20
N LYS A 33 21.56 -24.25 -8.88
CA LYS A 33 21.01 -25.50 -8.30
C LYS A 33 21.01 -25.52 -6.76
N TRP A 34 21.23 -24.39 -6.09
CA TRP A 34 21.22 -24.33 -4.62
C TRP A 34 19.80 -24.21 -4.08
N GLN A 35 19.62 -24.74 -2.88
CA GLN A 35 18.33 -24.78 -2.20
C GLN A 35 18.13 -23.50 -1.38
N THR A 36 16.88 -23.03 -1.36
CA THR A 36 16.40 -21.95 -0.50
C THR A 36 15.37 -22.56 0.45
N ASN A 37 14.92 -21.82 1.48
CA ASN A 37 13.83 -22.26 2.38
C ASN A 37 12.45 -22.40 1.71
N ARG A 38 12.36 -22.27 0.37
CA ARG A 38 11.11 -22.32 -0.38
C ARG A 38 10.80 -23.75 -0.84
N PRO A 39 9.53 -24.21 -0.82
CA PRO A 39 9.22 -25.63 -0.98
C PRO A 39 9.48 -26.19 -2.38
N SER A 40 9.50 -25.34 -3.43
CA SER A 40 9.80 -25.80 -4.79
C SER A 40 10.58 -24.76 -5.59
N GLY A 41 11.40 -25.23 -6.53
CA GLY A 41 12.18 -24.37 -7.41
C GLY A 41 11.33 -23.49 -8.33
N LYS A 42 10.11 -23.91 -8.68
CA LYS A 42 9.18 -23.16 -9.52
C LYS A 42 8.63 -21.92 -8.81
N LEU A 43 8.40 -22.04 -7.52
CA LEU A 43 7.95 -20.91 -6.72
C LEU A 43 9.13 -20.00 -6.36
N ASP A 44 10.37 -20.47 -6.42
CA ASP A 44 11.50 -19.69 -5.94
C ASP A 44 11.90 -18.49 -6.81
N TYR A 45 12.56 -17.53 -6.17
CA TYR A 45 13.07 -16.36 -6.83
C TYR A 45 14.18 -16.76 -7.82
N PRO A 46 14.13 -16.28 -9.08
CA PRO A 46 15.12 -16.61 -10.10
C PRO A 46 16.47 -15.91 -9.87
N VAL A 47 16.49 -14.86 -9.05
CA VAL A 47 17.68 -14.13 -8.63
C VAL A 47 17.67 -13.98 -7.11
N ALA A 48 18.85 -14.05 -6.52
CA ALA A 48 19.13 -13.76 -5.13
C ALA A 48 19.60 -12.31 -5.01
N GLY A 49 19.31 -11.71 -3.85
CA GLY A 49 19.35 -10.27 -3.56
C GLY A 49 20.61 -9.49 -3.93
N PRO A 50 20.62 -8.18 -3.63
CA PRO A 50 21.80 -7.36 -3.84
C PRO A 50 22.89 -7.79 -2.86
N PHE A 51 24.04 -8.18 -3.38
CA PHE A 51 25.24 -8.44 -2.60
C PHE A 51 26.36 -7.51 -3.08
N PRO A 52 27.10 -6.86 -2.17
CA PRO A 52 28.22 -6.04 -2.58
C PRO A 52 29.40 -6.90 -2.99
N ILE A 53 30.07 -6.49 -4.07
CA ILE A 53 31.32 -7.09 -4.52
C ILE A 53 32.45 -6.64 -3.60
N VAL A 54 33.14 -7.61 -2.98
CA VAL A 54 34.26 -7.38 -2.05
C VAL A 54 35.60 -7.32 -2.79
N ALA A 55 35.79 -8.18 -3.78
CA ALA A 55 37.06 -8.25 -4.51
C ALA A 55 36.90 -8.90 -5.88
N LYS A 56 37.72 -8.48 -6.85
CA LYS A 56 37.86 -9.16 -8.15
C LYS A 56 38.95 -10.22 -8.05
N LYS A 57 38.61 -11.48 -8.32
CA LYS A 57 39.52 -12.64 -8.39
C LYS A 57 39.63 -13.12 -9.84
N GLY A 58 40.57 -12.53 -10.59
CA GLY A 58 40.73 -12.82 -12.02
C GLY A 58 39.50 -12.39 -12.83
N HIS A 59 38.83 -13.35 -13.47
CA HIS A 59 37.57 -13.14 -14.20
C HIS A 59 36.33 -13.49 -13.35
N SER A 60 36.45 -13.50 -12.03
CA SER A 60 35.35 -13.78 -11.11
C SER A 60 35.34 -12.76 -9.98
N TYR A 61 34.21 -12.62 -9.32
CA TYR A 61 33.98 -11.63 -8.27
C TYR A 61 33.61 -12.34 -6.97
N LYS A 62 34.25 -11.93 -5.87
CA LYS A 62 33.94 -12.38 -4.52
C LYS A 62 32.85 -11.46 -3.95
N LEU A 63 31.72 -12.02 -3.57
CA LEU A 63 30.58 -11.32 -2.97
C LEU A 63 30.58 -11.46 -1.45
N LYS A 64 29.99 -10.47 -0.77
CA LYS A 64 29.67 -10.55 0.66
C LYS A 64 28.33 -11.29 0.85
N LEU A 65 28.39 -12.61 0.83
CA LEU A 65 27.22 -13.44 1.15
C LEU A 65 26.97 -13.48 2.67
N PRO A 66 25.72 -13.67 3.11
CA PRO A 66 25.42 -13.95 4.50
C PRO A 66 26.00 -15.32 4.90
N ASP A 67 26.53 -15.42 6.12
CA ASP A 67 27.20 -16.63 6.62
C ASP A 67 26.23 -17.82 6.80
N THR A 68 24.93 -17.55 6.83
CA THR A 68 23.88 -18.56 6.84
C THR A 68 23.86 -19.41 5.56
N TRP A 69 24.40 -18.90 4.45
CA TRP A 69 24.41 -19.59 3.16
C TRP A 69 25.68 -20.42 2.99
N LYS A 70 25.51 -21.74 2.83
CA LYS A 70 26.60 -22.68 2.52
C LYS A 70 27.02 -22.64 1.05
N LEU A 71 27.11 -21.45 0.45
CA LEU A 71 27.45 -21.22 -0.95
C LEU A 71 28.84 -20.60 -1.08
N HIS A 72 29.61 -21.01 -2.09
CA HIS A 72 30.91 -20.39 -2.35
C HIS A 72 30.74 -18.91 -2.75
N PRO A 73 31.48 -17.98 -2.11
CA PRO A 73 31.27 -16.54 -2.31
C PRO A 73 31.84 -16.00 -3.65
N VAL A 74 32.40 -16.85 -4.52
CA VAL A 74 33.05 -16.42 -5.77
C VAL A 74 32.20 -16.82 -6.96
N PHE A 75 31.82 -15.85 -7.80
CA PHE A 75 30.95 -16.02 -8.95
C PHE A 75 31.56 -15.46 -10.23
N THR A 76 31.23 -16.08 -11.37
CA THR A 76 31.57 -15.57 -12.71
C THR A 76 30.63 -14.44 -13.12
N PRO A 77 31.06 -13.50 -13.99
CA PRO A 77 30.24 -12.38 -14.45
C PRO A 77 28.90 -12.81 -15.05
N ASP A 78 28.85 -13.93 -15.77
CA ASP A 78 27.61 -14.41 -16.41
C ASP A 78 26.47 -14.72 -15.42
N ARG A 79 26.79 -14.96 -14.15
CA ARG A 79 25.81 -15.22 -13.09
C ARG A 79 25.41 -13.97 -12.34
N LEU A 80 26.08 -12.85 -12.58
CA LEU A 80 25.85 -11.58 -11.90
C LEU A 80 25.01 -10.68 -12.78
N ARG A 81 24.17 -9.86 -12.15
CA ARG A 81 23.44 -8.77 -12.78
C ARG A 81 23.58 -7.54 -11.90
N LYS A 82 23.69 -6.34 -12.49
CA LYS A 82 23.70 -5.10 -11.71
C LYS A 82 22.38 -4.99 -10.96
N ALA A 83 22.44 -4.67 -9.66
CA ALA A 83 21.23 -4.42 -8.90
C ALA A 83 20.48 -3.24 -9.52
N PRO A 84 19.13 -3.33 -9.67
CA PRO A 84 18.34 -2.19 -10.10
C PRO A 84 18.35 -1.15 -8.97
N ASN A 85 19.26 -0.19 -9.05
CA ASN A 85 19.33 0.94 -8.12
C ASN A 85 18.21 1.97 -8.38
N ASN A 86 17.38 1.74 -9.39
CA ASN A 86 16.29 2.63 -9.78
C ASN A 86 14.97 1.84 -9.77
N PRO A 87 13.91 2.32 -9.11
CA PRO A 87 12.58 1.75 -9.30
C PRO A 87 12.16 1.81 -10.78
N LEU A 88 11.16 1.00 -11.15
CA LEU A 88 10.56 1.10 -12.48
C LEU A 88 10.05 2.53 -12.70
N PRO A 89 10.12 3.09 -13.92
CA PRO A 89 9.61 4.42 -14.19
C PRO A 89 8.12 4.50 -13.78
N GLY A 90 7.80 5.38 -12.84
CA GLY A 90 6.45 5.52 -12.25
C GLY A 90 6.20 4.79 -10.93
N GLN A 91 7.15 3.99 -10.43
CA GLN A 91 7.14 3.49 -9.05
C GLN A 91 7.94 4.42 -8.14
N GLU A 92 7.30 5.46 -7.62
CA GLU A 92 7.85 6.16 -6.46
C GLU A 92 7.66 5.25 -5.23
N LEU A 93 8.75 4.97 -4.50
CA LEU A 93 8.64 4.35 -3.18
C LEU A 93 7.84 5.32 -2.32
N GLN A 94 6.61 4.93 -1.96
CA GLN A 94 5.86 5.68 -0.96
C GLN A 94 6.69 5.68 0.34
N PRO A 95 6.79 6.83 1.04
CA PRO A 95 7.49 6.89 2.31
C PRO A 95 6.91 5.84 3.26
N GLU A 96 7.78 5.23 4.08
CA GLU A 96 7.35 4.25 5.07
C GLU A 96 6.22 4.86 5.94
N PRO A 97 5.13 4.11 6.19
CA PRO A 97 4.07 4.62 7.04
C PRO A 97 4.63 4.93 8.44
N PRO A 98 4.12 5.96 9.13
CA PRO A 98 4.60 6.33 10.46
C PRO A 98 4.59 5.13 11.42
N ILE A 99 5.70 4.99 12.16
CA ILE A 99 5.87 3.94 13.17
C ILE A 99 4.93 4.24 14.34
N GLU A 100 4.06 3.29 14.69
CA GLU A 100 3.19 3.38 15.87
C GLU A 100 4.04 3.35 17.15
N VAL A 101 4.08 4.46 17.89
CA VAL A 101 4.50 4.49 19.30
C VAL A 101 3.22 4.69 20.11
N ASP A 102 2.91 3.75 21.00
CA ASP A 102 1.81 3.83 21.98
C ASP A 102 0.36 3.96 21.44
N GLY A 103 0.10 3.51 20.21
CA GLY A 103 -1.28 3.29 19.71
C GLY A 103 -2.05 4.55 19.28
N GLU A 104 -1.38 5.69 19.20
CA GLU A 104 -1.89 6.94 18.62
C GLU A 104 -1.18 7.23 17.28
N LEU A 105 -1.94 7.35 16.20
CA LEU A 105 -1.42 7.71 14.88
C LEU A 105 -1.23 9.24 14.83
N GLU A 106 -0.01 9.72 15.01
CA GLU A 106 0.34 11.10 14.69
C GLU A 106 0.54 11.24 13.16
N TRP A 107 -0.35 11.98 12.49
CA TRP A 107 -0.19 12.37 11.09
C TRP A 107 0.71 13.60 11.00
N GLN A 108 1.81 13.51 10.24
CA GLN A 108 2.62 14.68 9.92
C GLN A 108 2.10 15.36 8.63
N GLY A 109 1.33 16.43 8.77
CA GLY A 109 1.05 17.38 7.69
C GLY A 109 -0.42 17.79 7.48
N GLU A 110 -0.61 19.00 6.96
CA GLU A 110 -1.90 19.51 6.45
C GLU A 110 -2.06 19.09 4.99
N ASP A 111 -3.16 18.38 4.65
CA ASP A 111 -3.49 18.09 3.25
C ASP A 111 -4.07 19.37 2.62
N PRO A 112 -3.40 19.97 1.63
CA PRO A 112 -3.84 21.23 1.02
C PRO A 112 -5.07 21.06 0.10
N ASN A 113 -5.55 19.83 -0.12
CA ASN A 113 -6.61 19.57 -1.07
C ASN A 113 -8.03 19.73 -0.48
N TRP A 114 -8.86 20.48 -1.20
CA TRP A 114 -10.24 20.74 -0.82
C TRP A 114 -11.19 19.72 -1.43
N TYR A 115 -12.11 19.17 -0.63
CA TYR A 115 -13.07 18.18 -1.11
C TYR A 115 -14.50 18.76 -1.16
N PRO A 116 -15.30 18.39 -2.18
CA PRO A 116 -16.72 18.69 -2.20
C PRO A 116 -17.45 18.05 -1.00
N ALA A 117 -18.37 18.78 -0.37
CA ALA A 117 -19.21 18.28 0.71
C ALA A 117 -19.98 17.00 0.33
N GLY A 118 -20.34 16.83 -0.95
CA GLY A 118 -20.98 15.62 -1.48
C GLY A 118 -20.20 14.32 -1.24
N ASN A 119 -18.87 14.39 -1.03
CA ASN A 119 -18.07 13.21 -0.72
C ASN A 119 -18.33 12.65 0.69
N ILE A 120 -19.02 13.41 1.55
CA ILE A 120 -19.23 13.10 2.98
C ILE A 120 -20.70 12.69 3.25
N LYS A 121 -21.52 12.47 2.22
CA LYS A 121 -22.94 12.06 2.33
C LYS A 121 -23.19 10.84 3.21
N ASN A 122 -22.25 9.90 3.22
CA ASN A 122 -22.37 8.65 3.98
C ASN A 122 -22.13 8.83 5.49
N ALA A 123 -21.83 10.06 5.95
CA ALA A 123 -21.59 10.36 7.35
C ALA A 123 -22.21 11.71 7.78
N PRO A 124 -23.54 11.87 7.66
CA PRO A 124 -24.21 13.16 7.87
C PRO A 124 -24.22 13.59 9.34
N HIS A 125 -24.30 12.65 10.29
CA HIS A 125 -24.26 12.99 11.72
C HIS A 125 -22.93 13.61 12.16
N ARG A 126 -21.82 13.15 11.57
CA ARG A 126 -20.51 13.73 11.81
C ARG A 126 -20.39 15.10 11.19
N LEU A 127 -20.87 15.27 9.96
CA LEU A 127 -20.88 16.60 9.35
C LEU A 127 -21.71 17.61 10.17
N ARG A 128 -22.83 17.16 10.74
CA ARG A 128 -23.64 17.98 11.67
C ARG A 128 -22.85 18.39 12.92
N GLN A 129 -22.24 17.42 13.61
CA GLN A 129 -21.42 17.67 14.81
C GLN A 129 -20.27 18.65 14.53
N PHE A 130 -19.64 18.55 13.36
CA PHE A 130 -18.60 19.51 12.96
C PHE A 130 -19.13 20.95 12.87
N HIS A 131 -20.29 21.18 12.24
CA HIS A 131 -20.86 22.52 12.17
C HIS A 131 -21.45 23.02 13.51
N GLU A 132 -21.75 22.10 14.45
CA GLU A 132 -22.12 22.44 15.83
C GLU A 132 -20.88 22.90 16.65
N GLU A 133 -19.73 22.24 16.46
CA GLU A 133 -18.47 22.54 17.14
C GLU A 133 -17.75 23.77 16.55
N PHE A 134 -17.95 24.05 15.26
CA PHE A 134 -17.29 25.15 14.55
C PHE A 134 -18.31 26.11 13.89
N PRO A 135 -18.95 27.02 14.67
CA PRO A 135 -19.92 27.98 14.14
C PRO A 135 -19.34 29.00 13.15
N GLU A 136 -18.03 29.25 13.21
CA GLU A 136 -17.29 30.17 12.33
C GLU A 136 -16.99 29.57 10.95
N ALA A 137 -17.13 28.25 10.80
CA ALA A 137 -16.92 27.58 9.51
C ALA A 137 -18.06 27.92 8.54
N ALA A 138 -17.81 27.75 7.23
CA ALA A 138 -18.85 27.91 6.23
C ALA A 138 -20.07 27.04 6.62
N GLY A 139 -21.27 27.64 6.60
CA GLY A 139 -22.46 27.02 7.16
C GLY A 139 -22.75 25.63 6.56
N PRO A 140 -23.52 24.79 7.27
CA PRO A 140 -23.74 23.40 6.88
C PRO A 140 -24.31 23.30 5.45
N PRO A 141 -24.02 22.20 4.73
CA PRO A 141 -24.62 21.97 3.42
C PRO A 141 -26.14 22.06 3.47
N ARG A 142 -26.72 22.69 2.45
CA ARG A 142 -28.16 22.93 2.34
C ARG A 142 -28.97 21.64 2.43
N ARG A 143 -28.43 20.54 1.90
CA ARG A 143 -29.05 19.21 1.89
C ARG A 143 -28.70 18.32 3.09
N LEU A 144 -27.96 18.83 4.09
CA LEU A 144 -27.63 18.06 5.30
C LEU A 144 -28.86 17.42 5.99
N PRO A 145 -30.04 18.07 6.09
CA PRO A 145 -31.24 17.43 6.65
C PRO A 145 -31.74 16.25 5.82
N GLN A 146 -31.60 16.31 4.49
CA GLN A 146 -32.00 15.23 3.59
C GLN A 146 -31.06 14.04 3.74
N TRP A 147 -29.75 14.29 3.88
CA TRP A 147 -28.76 13.25 4.11
C TRP A 147 -28.97 12.55 5.46
N LEU A 148 -29.33 13.31 6.51
CA LEU A 148 -29.69 12.74 7.82
C LEU A 148 -30.90 11.81 7.71
N LYS A 149 -31.94 12.26 6.99
CA LYS A 149 -33.12 11.44 6.71
C LYS A 149 -32.76 10.19 5.91
N ALA A 150 -31.91 10.31 4.88
CA ALA A 150 -31.42 9.20 4.08
C ALA A 150 -30.68 8.15 4.91
N TYR A 151 -29.86 8.60 5.86
CA TYR A 151 -29.14 7.74 6.78
C TYR A 151 -30.07 7.04 7.78
N GLU A 152 -31.08 7.74 8.29
CA GLU A 152 -32.08 7.18 9.20
C GLU A 152 -33.02 6.17 8.51
N GLU A 153 -33.35 6.43 7.24
CA GLU A 153 -34.23 5.59 6.42
C GLU A 153 -33.46 4.53 5.58
N ASP A 154 -32.13 4.45 5.75
CA ASP A 154 -31.20 3.53 5.07
C ASP A 154 -31.38 3.47 3.54
N TYR A 155 -31.63 4.63 2.92
CA TYR A 155 -31.69 4.76 1.47
C TYR A 155 -30.48 5.56 0.93
N ILE A 156 -30.03 5.19 -0.27
CA ILE A 156 -28.95 5.90 -0.96
C ILE A 156 -29.56 7.07 -1.70
N GLU A 157 -29.14 8.29 -1.37
CA GLU A 157 -29.59 9.49 -2.05
C GLU A 157 -28.75 9.75 -3.31
N ASP A 158 -29.42 10.01 -4.43
CA ASP A 158 -28.77 10.37 -5.69
C ASP A 158 -27.97 11.69 -5.59
N ASP A 159 -27.02 11.88 -6.49
CA ASP A 159 -26.25 13.12 -6.59
C ASP A 159 -27.12 14.32 -6.98
N HIS A 160 -27.01 15.40 -6.20
CA HIS A 160 -27.80 16.61 -6.38
C HIS A 160 -26.89 17.83 -6.61
N PRO A 161 -27.23 18.75 -7.53
CA PRO A 161 -26.42 19.95 -7.80
C PRO A 161 -26.23 20.87 -6.59
N GLU A 162 -27.12 20.77 -5.60
CA GLU A 162 -27.08 21.57 -4.37
C GLU A 162 -26.31 20.91 -3.21
N ASP A 163 -25.72 19.74 -3.41
CA ASP A 163 -24.98 19.01 -2.35
C ASP A 163 -23.79 19.79 -1.80
N ASN A 164 -23.20 20.64 -2.64
CA ASN A 164 -22.06 21.47 -2.28
C ASN A 164 -22.47 22.94 -2.05
N LEU A 165 -23.73 23.25 -1.74
CA LEU A 165 -24.15 24.63 -1.46
C LEU A 165 -24.35 24.85 0.05
N PRO A 166 -23.89 25.97 0.63
CA PRO A 166 -24.17 26.29 2.02
C PRO A 166 -25.64 26.67 2.23
N LYS A 167 -26.14 26.40 3.43
CA LYS A 167 -27.51 26.74 3.83
C LYS A 167 -27.77 28.25 3.86
N CYS A 168 -26.75 29.06 4.14
CA CYS A 168 -26.84 30.53 4.24
C CYS A 168 -26.20 31.21 3.02
N LEU A 169 -26.92 31.29 1.90
CA LEU A 169 -26.56 32.22 0.83
C LEU A 169 -27.67 33.28 0.75
N ASP A 170 -27.33 34.54 1.01
CA ASP A 170 -28.12 35.66 0.50
C ASP A 170 -28.27 35.49 -1.02
N GLU A 171 -29.42 35.83 -1.60
CA GLU A 171 -29.72 35.57 -3.02
C GLU A 171 -28.69 36.16 -4.01
N LYS A 172 -27.87 37.10 -3.55
CA LYS A 172 -26.77 37.74 -4.28
C LYS A 172 -25.54 36.85 -4.48
N GLU A 173 -25.46 35.71 -3.78
CA GLU A 173 -24.30 34.80 -3.82
C GLU A 173 -24.61 33.42 -4.44
N LYS A 174 -25.74 33.28 -5.14
CA LYS A 174 -26.11 32.08 -5.92
C LYS A 174 -24.98 31.74 -6.91
N GLY A 175 -24.16 30.73 -6.57
CA GLY A 175 -23.04 30.26 -7.39
C GLY A 175 -21.78 29.81 -6.62
N LYS A 176 -21.66 30.13 -5.33
CA LYS A 176 -20.51 29.73 -4.51
C LYS A 176 -20.64 28.28 -4.01
N ARG A 177 -19.64 27.42 -4.28
CA ARG A 177 -19.54 26.04 -3.79
C ARG A 177 -18.89 26.00 -2.40
N LEU A 178 -19.45 25.21 -1.49
CA LEU A 178 -18.81 24.74 -0.26
C LEU A 178 -17.68 23.78 -0.61
N LEU A 179 -16.49 24.11 -0.12
CA LEU A 179 -15.37 23.22 -0.02
C LEU A 179 -15.21 22.87 1.46
N VAL A 180 -15.19 21.58 1.79
CA VAL A 180 -14.95 21.10 3.16
C VAL A 180 -13.51 20.61 3.20
N ALA A 181 -12.71 21.17 4.10
CA ALA A 181 -11.35 20.69 4.35
C ALA A 181 -11.44 19.33 5.03
N VAL A 182 -10.82 18.29 4.45
CA VAL A 182 -10.85 16.92 4.98
C VAL A 182 -9.89 16.75 6.18
N ASN A 183 -9.03 17.74 6.45
CA ASN A 183 -8.18 17.79 7.65
C ASN A 183 -8.69 18.76 8.72
N SER A 184 -10.02 18.82 8.93
CA SER A 184 -10.47 19.03 10.30
C SER A 184 -10.04 17.81 11.12
N PRO A 185 -9.33 17.97 12.26
CA PRO A 185 -8.73 16.86 13.05
C PRO A 185 -9.69 15.71 13.39
N TRP A 186 -10.99 15.95 13.28
CA TRP A 186 -12.04 15.06 13.76
C TRP A 186 -12.69 14.17 12.68
N ILE A 187 -12.64 14.53 11.38
CA ILE A 187 -13.11 13.65 10.28
C ILE A 187 -12.19 12.43 10.12
N GLN A 188 -10.91 12.56 10.48
CA GLN A 188 -9.95 11.45 10.46
C GLN A 188 -10.20 10.40 11.56
N GLN A 189 -10.59 10.82 12.79
CA GLN A 189 -11.07 9.88 13.82
C GLN A 189 -12.29 9.07 13.35
N MET A 190 -13.03 9.62 12.40
CA MET A 190 -14.32 9.12 11.99
C MET A 190 -14.21 7.95 10.99
N VAL A 191 -13.27 7.97 10.04
CA VAL A 191 -13.01 6.83 9.14
C VAL A 191 -12.42 5.64 9.91
N ALA A 192 -11.54 5.89 10.88
CA ALA A 192 -10.95 4.85 11.75
C ALA A 192 -11.96 4.15 12.67
N ALA A 193 -12.94 4.87 13.21
CA ALA A 193 -13.97 4.30 14.09
C ALA A 193 -15.01 3.42 13.35
N THR A 194 -15.25 3.65 12.06
CA THR A 194 -16.17 2.83 11.24
C THR A 194 -15.62 1.44 10.93
N LEU A 195 -14.30 1.28 10.79
CA LEU A 195 -13.68 -0.03 10.57
C LEU A 195 -13.62 -0.90 11.84
N ARG A 196 -13.59 -0.30 13.04
CA ARG A 196 -13.68 -1.05 14.32
C ARG A 196 -15.09 -1.56 14.63
N LYS A 197 -16.16 -0.89 14.16
CA LYS A 197 -17.55 -1.33 14.39
C LYS A 197 -18.02 -2.45 13.45
N ALA A 198 -17.47 -2.54 12.24
CA ALA A 198 -17.76 -3.65 11.33
C ALA A 198 -17.29 -5.02 11.89
N SER A 199 -16.23 -5.04 12.70
CA SER A 199 -15.75 -6.24 13.39
C SER A 199 -16.58 -6.64 14.62
N PHE A 200 -17.35 -5.71 15.23
CA PHE A 200 -18.12 -5.99 16.44
C PHE A 200 -19.61 -6.29 16.16
N ALA A 201 -20.16 -5.76 15.07
CA ALA A 201 -21.59 -5.90 14.75
C ALA A 201 -22.01 -7.33 14.33
N VAL A 202 -21.07 -8.15 13.81
CA VAL A 202 -21.31 -9.56 13.44
C VAL A 202 -21.23 -10.51 14.65
N LEU A 203 -21.23 -9.99 15.88
CA LEU A 203 -21.32 -10.80 17.11
C LEU A 203 -22.49 -10.42 18.04
N SER A 204 -23.50 -9.69 17.53
CA SER A 204 -24.68 -9.35 18.33
C SER A 204 -25.68 -10.51 18.41
N ILE A 205 -25.72 -11.13 19.60
CA ILE A 205 -26.67 -12.17 19.99
C ILE A 205 -28.08 -11.57 20.06
N ARG A 206 -29.04 -12.13 19.32
CA ARG A 206 -30.47 -11.83 19.51
C ARG A 206 -31.02 -12.62 20.71
N PRO A 207 -31.94 -12.03 21.50
CA PRO A 207 -32.59 -12.77 22.59
C PRO A 207 -33.46 -13.90 22.02
N GLY A 208 -33.26 -15.12 22.50
CA GLY A 208 -33.99 -16.33 22.07
C GLY A 208 -33.21 -17.30 21.17
N MET A 209 -31.96 -17.01 20.81
CA MET A 209 -31.16 -17.86 19.92
C MET A 209 -30.54 -19.05 20.65
N GLY A 210 -30.84 -20.28 20.20
CA GLY A 210 -30.35 -21.53 20.80
C GLY A 210 -28.83 -21.74 20.64
N PRO A 211 -28.17 -22.54 21.51
CA PRO A 211 -26.73 -22.77 21.45
C PRO A 211 -26.23 -23.33 20.11
N GLN A 212 -26.97 -24.27 19.52
CA GLN A 212 -26.62 -24.92 18.25
C GLN A 212 -26.63 -23.96 17.05
N GLU A 213 -27.52 -22.96 17.06
CA GLU A 213 -27.64 -21.98 15.99
C GLU A 213 -26.50 -20.94 16.02
N ARG A 214 -25.91 -20.70 17.20
CA ARG A 214 -24.72 -19.86 17.35
C ARG A 214 -23.47 -20.54 16.80
N GLU A 215 -23.29 -21.82 17.08
CA GLU A 215 -22.15 -22.59 16.58
C GLU A 215 -22.18 -22.72 15.05
N HIS A 216 -23.35 -22.95 14.46
CA HIS A 216 -23.50 -23.07 13.01
C HIS A 216 -23.14 -21.76 12.26
N ARG A 217 -23.45 -20.60 12.86
CA ARG A 217 -23.12 -19.29 12.31
C ARG A 217 -21.63 -18.94 12.48
N MET A 218 -21.01 -19.35 13.58
CA MET A 218 -19.55 -19.22 13.77
C MET A 218 -18.77 -20.07 12.76
N HIS A 219 -19.23 -21.30 12.49
CA HIS A 219 -18.61 -22.16 11.48
C HIS A 219 -18.79 -21.62 10.05
N ALA A 220 -19.95 -21.07 9.71
CA ALA A 220 -20.19 -20.43 8.42
C ALA A 220 -19.28 -19.21 8.18
N TRP A 221 -19.04 -18.39 9.22
CA TRP A 221 -18.16 -17.23 9.12
C TRP A 221 -16.68 -17.63 9.01
N ASN A 222 -16.23 -18.64 9.78
CA ASN A 222 -14.86 -19.15 9.69
C ASN A 222 -14.56 -19.83 8.33
N SER A 223 -15.57 -20.42 7.67
CA SER A 223 -15.44 -21.00 6.32
C SER A 223 -15.26 -19.93 5.23
N ILE A 224 -15.91 -18.77 5.38
CA ILE A 224 -15.76 -17.63 4.46
C ILE A 224 -14.39 -16.96 4.63
N ARG A 225 -13.83 -16.97 5.84
CA ARG A 225 -12.51 -16.39 6.15
C ARG A 225 -11.32 -17.22 5.64
N GLN A 226 -11.50 -18.51 5.38
CA GLN A 226 -10.42 -19.42 4.91
C GLN A 226 -10.41 -19.64 3.39
N ARG A 227 -11.24 -18.93 2.62
CA ARG A 227 -11.30 -19.03 1.16
C ARG A 227 -10.69 -17.82 0.46
#